data_AF-A0A229H946-F1
#
_entry.id   AF-A0A229H946-F1
#
_cell.length_a   1.000
_cell.length_b   1.000
_cell.length_c   1.000
_cell.angle_alpha   90.00
_cell.angle_beta   90.00
_cell.angle_gamma   90.00
#
_symmetry.space_group_name_H-M   'P 1'
#
loop_
_entity.id
_entity.type
_entity.pdbx_description
1 polymer ?
#
loop_
_entity_poly.entity_id
_entity_poly.type
_entity_poly.pdbx_seq_one_letter_code
_entity_poly.pdbx_strand_id
1 'polypeptide(L)'
;MSAPLGGDRLALDITARKRAELEVTTAAATIALRGSTTDPADYDVRLTADENASLPWLPQPLISTRGSTPHQTYTVDLAASSRLLLREEQLLGRTAEPPGHLTTRLTVRRAGRLILDQHTSYGVPALAWDGPAVLGGHRACGQLLVVTPEPHSIEEPVHFRVPAMRCGRRGS
;
A
#
# COMPACT_ATOMS: atom_id res chain seq x y z
N MET A 1 5.96 -10.47 8.28
CA MET A 1 5.01 -10.84 9.36
C MET A 1 3.81 -11.45 8.67
N SER A 2 3.34 -12.63 9.08
CA SER A 2 2.13 -13.25 8.51
C SER A 2 0.90 -12.78 9.28
N ALA A 3 0.41 -11.62 8.89
CA ALA A 3 -0.82 -10.97 9.32
C ALA A 3 -1.23 -10.00 8.20
N PRO A 4 -2.53 -9.68 8.05
CA PRO A 4 -3.65 -10.10 8.90
C PRO A 4 -4.29 -11.46 8.53
N LEU A 5 -4.93 -12.10 9.50
CA LEU A 5 -5.90 -13.19 9.32
C LEU A 5 -7.33 -12.63 9.18
N GLY A 6 -8.25 -13.39 8.59
CA GLY A 6 -9.68 -13.00 8.56
C GLY A 6 -10.23 -12.69 9.95
N GLY A 7 -10.90 -11.54 10.09
CA GLY A 7 -11.38 -10.99 11.36
C GLY A 7 -10.38 -10.08 12.10
N ASP A 8 -9.10 -10.08 11.72
CA ASP A 8 -8.11 -9.18 12.34
C ASP A 8 -8.40 -7.71 11.96
N ARG A 9 -8.06 -6.81 12.88
CA ARG A 9 -8.13 -5.36 12.66
C ARG A 9 -6.81 -4.71 13.06
N LEU A 10 -6.07 -4.24 12.07
CA LEU A 10 -4.81 -3.54 12.24
C LEU A 10 -5.04 -2.06 11.98
N ALA A 11 -4.63 -1.21 12.93
CA ALA A 11 -4.71 0.23 12.78
C ALA A 11 -3.34 0.87 13.03
N LEU A 12 -2.92 1.73 12.10
CA LEU A 12 -1.73 2.57 12.24
C LEU A 12 -2.14 4.03 12.18
N ASP A 13 -1.67 4.81 13.15
CA ASP A 13 -1.83 6.26 13.18
C ASP A 13 -0.45 6.90 13.28
N ILE A 14 -0.07 7.63 12.24
CA ILE A 14 1.27 8.15 12.05
C ILE A 14 1.17 9.64 11.76
N THR A 15 1.83 10.44 12.59
CA THR A 15 1.86 11.89 12.44
C THR A 15 3.30 12.39 12.33
N ALA A 16 3.67 12.93 11.16
CA ALA A 16 4.86 13.74 10.99
C ALA A 16 4.56 15.17 11.47
N ARG A 17 5.14 15.55 12.60
CA ARG A 17 4.91 16.87 13.21
C ARG A 17 5.57 17.99 12.41
N LYS A 18 5.21 19.25 12.73
CA LYS A 18 5.72 20.43 12.04
C LYS A 18 7.24 20.37 11.84
N ARG A 19 7.68 20.52 10.57
CA ARG A 19 9.09 20.45 10.14
C ARG A 19 9.81 19.11 10.40
N ALA A 20 9.09 18.03 10.71
CA ALA A 20 9.68 16.71 10.86
C ALA A 20 9.98 16.09 9.49
N GLU A 21 11.04 15.29 9.44
CA GLU A 21 11.32 14.36 8.35
C GLU A 21 11.15 12.94 8.91
N LEU A 22 10.06 12.27 8.53
CA LEU A 22 9.71 10.95 9.05
C LEU A 22 9.54 9.98 7.89
N GLU A 23 10.49 9.07 7.73
CA GLU A 23 10.32 7.90 6.86
C GLU A 23 9.75 6.74 7.67
N VAL A 24 8.72 6.09 7.13
CA VAL A 24 8.16 4.87 7.69
C VAL A 24 8.18 3.76 6.64
N THR A 25 8.74 2.63 7.03
CA THR A 25 8.76 1.40 6.25
C THR A 25 8.36 0.21 7.12
N THR A 26 8.13 -0.95 6.50
CA THR A 26 7.90 -2.20 7.22
C THR A 26 9.10 -3.12 7.08
N ALA A 27 9.36 -3.93 8.11
CA ALA A 27 10.49 -4.86 8.09
C ALA A 27 10.31 -6.02 7.08
N ALA A 28 9.06 -6.30 6.68
CA ALA A 28 8.72 -7.41 5.80
C ALA A 28 7.39 -7.15 5.11
N ALA A 29 7.12 -7.90 4.05
CA ALA A 29 5.81 -7.94 3.41
C ALA A 29 4.70 -8.28 4.42
N THR A 30 3.56 -7.64 4.22
CA THR A 30 2.29 -7.98 4.89
C THR A 30 1.67 -9.11 4.09
N ILE A 31 1.40 -10.24 4.72
CA ILE A 31 0.79 -11.40 4.05
C ILE A 31 -0.60 -11.61 4.65
N ALA A 32 -1.62 -11.20 3.90
CA ALA A 32 -3.02 -11.43 4.27
C ALA A 32 -3.34 -12.90 4.03
N LEU A 33 -3.86 -13.57 5.06
CA LEU A 33 -4.14 -15.00 5.07
C LEU A 33 -5.61 -15.23 5.40
N ARG A 34 -6.10 -16.41 4.99
CA ARG A 34 -7.40 -16.90 5.42
C ARG A 34 -7.44 -17.03 6.95
N GLY A 35 -8.48 -16.49 7.57
CA GLY A 35 -8.80 -16.70 8.99
C GLY A 35 -9.71 -17.90 9.24
N SER A 36 -10.03 -18.15 10.51
CA SER A 36 -11.06 -19.14 10.91
C SER A 36 -12.48 -18.62 10.68
N THR A 37 -12.65 -17.31 10.55
CA THR A 37 -13.92 -16.63 10.25
C THR A 37 -14.04 -16.32 8.75
N THR A 38 -15.24 -15.93 8.33
CA THR A 38 -15.49 -15.35 7.01
C THR A 38 -15.36 -13.83 7.00
N ASP A 39 -15.09 -13.22 8.14
CA ASP A 39 -15.00 -11.78 8.26
C ASP A 39 -13.76 -11.27 7.51
N PRO A 40 -13.86 -10.10 6.86
CA PRO A 40 -12.70 -9.44 6.28
C PRO A 40 -11.61 -9.17 7.34
N ALA A 41 -10.39 -9.02 6.85
CA ALA A 41 -9.30 -8.49 7.63
C ALA A 41 -9.15 -6.99 7.35
N ASP A 42 -9.29 -6.14 8.36
CA ASP A 42 -9.18 -4.69 8.19
C ASP A 42 -7.74 -4.23 8.46
N TYR A 43 -7.20 -3.42 7.56
CA TYR A 43 -5.91 -2.75 7.72
C TYR A 43 -6.04 -1.26 7.42
N ASP A 44 -6.22 -0.48 8.48
CA ASP A 44 -6.43 0.96 8.43
C ASP A 44 -5.15 1.73 8.74
N VAL A 45 -4.74 2.61 7.84
CA VAL A 45 -3.56 3.45 7.99
C VAL A 45 -3.98 4.91 7.87
N ARG A 46 -3.73 5.68 8.92
CA ARG A 46 -3.93 7.13 8.97
C ARG A 46 -2.57 7.82 8.99
N LEU A 47 -2.35 8.68 8.00
CA LEU A 47 -1.11 9.42 7.82
C LEU A 47 -1.40 10.91 7.90
N THR A 48 -0.74 11.61 8.82
CA THR A 48 -0.83 13.07 8.94
C THR A 48 0.54 13.70 8.75
N ALA A 49 0.63 14.73 7.93
CA ALA A 49 1.84 15.54 7.80
C ALA A 49 1.54 17.02 8.02
N ASP A 50 2.04 17.57 9.12
CA ASP A 50 1.89 18.96 9.53
C ASP A 50 2.71 19.91 8.64
N GLU A 51 2.60 21.22 8.90
CA GLU A 51 3.30 22.27 8.14
C GLU A 51 4.79 21.98 7.94
N ASN A 52 5.22 22.02 6.68
CA ASN A 52 6.60 21.81 6.26
C ASN A 52 7.18 20.44 6.68
N ALA A 53 6.34 19.46 7.03
CA ALA A 53 6.78 18.10 7.31
C ALA A 53 6.96 17.29 6.02
N SER A 54 7.84 16.29 6.06
CA SER A 54 8.04 15.30 5.02
C SER A 54 7.71 13.91 5.56
N LEU A 55 6.87 13.17 4.84
CA LEU A 55 6.44 11.82 5.21
C LEU A 55 6.58 10.83 4.05
N PRO A 56 7.74 10.18 3.88
CA PRO A 56 7.83 8.98 3.06
C PRO A 56 7.18 7.78 3.76
N TRP A 57 6.11 7.25 3.18
CA TRP A 57 5.47 6.00 3.55
C TRP A 57 5.80 4.92 2.51
N LEU A 58 6.73 4.03 2.88
CA LEU A 58 7.37 3.07 2.00
C LEU A 58 7.27 1.63 2.55
N PRO A 59 6.07 1.11 2.85
CA PRO A 59 5.90 -0.24 3.36
C PRO A 59 6.35 -1.27 2.32
N GLN A 60 6.81 -2.43 2.77
CA GLN A 60 6.96 -3.59 1.89
C GLN A 60 5.59 -4.01 1.32
N PRO A 61 5.56 -4.78 0.22
CA PRO A 61 4.31 -5.11 -0.46
C PRO A 61 3.31 -5.87 0.42
N LEU A 62 2.02 -5.70 0.11
CA LEU A 62 0.94 -6.55 0.62
C LEU A 62 0.73 -7.73 -0.33
N ILE A 63 0.67 -8.94 0.22
CA ILE A 63 0.38 -10.18 -0.51
C ILE A 63 -1.01 -10.68 -0.11
N SER A 64 -1.97 -10.68 -1.04
CA SER A 64 -3.33 -11.24 -0.84
C SER A 64 -3.34 -12.70 -1.25
N THR A 65 -3.39 -13.62 -0.28
CA THR A 65 -3.28 -15.06 -0.53
C THR A 65 -4.64 -15.73 -0.70
N ARG A 66 -4.64 -16.97 -1.19
CA ARG A 66 -5.86 -17.71 -1.47
C ARG A 66 -6.79 -17.76 -0.24
N GLY A 67 -8.00 -17.25 -0.42
CA GLY A 67 -9.05 -17.25 0.60
C GLY A 67 -8.91 -16.18 1.69
N SER A 68 -7.99 -15.22 1.55
CA SER A 68 -7.98 -14.00 2.36
C SER A 68 -8.94 -12.96 1.78
N THR A 69 -9.55 -12.14 2.64
CA THR A 69 -10.39 -11.00 2.24
C THR A 69 -9.91 -9.71 2.93
N PRO A 70 -8.71 -9.19 2.60
CA PRO A 70 -8.22 -7.96 3.19
C PRO A 70 -8.93 -6.71 2.65
N HIS A 71 -9.28 -5.81 3.57
CA HIS A 71 -9.67 -4.44 3.31
C HIS A 71 -8.55 -3.51 3.78
N GLN A 72 -7.97 -2.73 2.88
CA GLN A 72 -6.91 -1.80 3.21
C GLN A 72 -7.34 -0.36 2.97
N THR A 73 -7.28 0.47 4.00
CA THR A 73 -7.66 1.87 3.92
C THR A 73 -6.49 2.76 4.24
N TYR A 74 -6.17 3.70 3.36
CA TYR A 74 -5.25 4.79 3.60
C TYR A 74 -6.04 6.10 3.67
N THR A 75 -5.99 6.77 4.83
CA THR A 75 -6.50 8.14 4.99
C THR A 75 -5.31 9.06 5.23
N VAL A 76 -5.11 10.03 4.34
CA VAL A 76 -3.96 10.93 4.40
C VAL A 76 -4.41 12.38 4.48
N ASP A 77 -3.95 13.08 5.51
CA ASP A 77 -4.24 14.50 5.75
C ASP A 77 -2.93 15.30 5.77
N LEU A 78 -2.81 16.22 4.81
CA LEU A 78 -1.61 17.00 4.56
C LEU A 78 -1.88 18.49 4.82
N ALA A 79 -0.96 19.15 5.53
CA ALA A 79 -0.89 20.61 5.51
C ALA A 79 -0.57 21.14 4.10
N ALA A 80 -0.88 22.41 3.83
CA ALA A 80 -0.59 23.01 2.52
C ALA A 80 0.90 22.91 2.15
N SER A 81 1.81 23.04 3.11
CA SER A 81 3.25 23.05 2.88
C SER A 81 3.95 21.71 3.13
N SER A 82 3.22 20.63 3.42
CA SER A 82 3.84 19.32 3.66
C SER A 82 4.15 18.57 2.36
N ARG A 83 4.99 17.54 2.50
CA ARG A 83 5.42 16.64 1.42
C ARG A 83 5.05 15.21 1.78
N LEU A 84 4.51 14.48 0.81
CA LEU A 84 4.18 13.06 0.92
C LEU A 84 4.85 12.31 -0.23
N LEU A 85 5.45 11.18 0.11
CA LEU A 85 5.80 10.13 -0.85
C LEU A 85 5.16 8.84 -0.34
N LEU A 86 4.17 8.32 -1.06
CA LEU A 86 3.45 7.11 -0.67
C LEU A 86 3.65 6.03 -1.73
N ARG A 87 4.06 4.84 -1.29
CA ARG A 87 4.13 3.65 -2.11
C ARG A 87 3.10 2.62 -1.66
N GLU A 88 2.35 2.10 -2.62
CA GLU A 88 1.56 0.89 -2.46
C GLU A 88 2.01 -0.15 -3.49
N GLU A 89 2.28 -1.36 -3.03
CA GLU A 89 2.60 -2.51 -3.87
C GLU A 89 1.72 -3.68 -3.41
N GLN A 90 1.03 -4.30 -4.37
CA GLN A 90 0.04 -5.35 -4.13
C GLN A 90 0.39 -6.55 -4.99
N LEU A 91 0.56 -7.70 -4.34
CA LEU A 91 0.82 -8.98 -4.98
C LEU A 91 -0.39 -9.90 -4.78
N LEU A 92 -0.87 -10.46 -5.88
CA LEU A 92 -2.08 -11.26 -5.96
C LEU A 92 -1.73 -12.75 -5.88
N GLY A 93 -1.46 -13.20 -4.66
CA GLY A 93 -1.05 -14.56 -4.29
C GLY A 93 0.46 -14.77 -4.34
N ARG A 94 0.95 -15.84 -3.69
CA ARG A 94 2.35 -16.30 -3.83
C ARG A 94 2.56 -17.06 -5.13
N THR A 95 3.78 -17.51 -5.42
CA THR A 95 4.06 -18.31 -6.62
C THR A 95 3.10 -19.50 -6.73
N ALA A 96 2.46 -19.65 -7.89
CA ALA A 96 1.48 -20.70 -8.18
C ALA A 96 0.27 -20.76 -7.23
N GLU A 97 -0.03 -19.67 -6.52
CA GLU A 97 -1.17 -19.56 -5.61
C GLU A 97 -2.21 -18.56 -6.17
N PRO A 98 -3.49 -18.95 -6.28
CA PRO A 98 -4.55 -18.00 -6.60
C PRO A 98 -4.64 -16.85 -5.57
N PRO A 99 -5.06 -15.63 -5.96
CA PRO A 99 -5.21 -14.54 -5.01
C PRO A 99 -6.40 -14.73 -4.06
N GLY A 100 -6.42 -13.93 -3.00
CA GLY A 100 -7.63 -13.63 -2.23
C GLY A 100 -8.44 -12.49 -2.86
N HIS A 101 -9.44 -12.01 -2.13
CA HIS A 101 -10.22 -10.81 -2.50
C HIS A 101 -9.64 -9.59 -1.80
N LEU A 102 -8.85 -8.79 -2.51
CA LEU A 102 -8.26 -7.57 -1.98
C LEU A 102 -9.10 -6.37 -2.37
N THR A 103 -9.45 -5.54 -1.40
CA THR A 103 -10.04 -4.23 -1.66
C THR A 103 -9.20 -3.15 -0.99
N THR A 104 -8.84 -2.09 -1.71
CA THR A 104 -8.09 -0.97 -1.15
C THR A 104 -8.72 0.37 -1.46
N ARG A 105 -8.66 1.30 -0.50
CA ARG A 105 -9.08 2.69 -0.69
C ARG A 105 -8.00 3.65 -0.21
N LEU A 106 -7.64 4.62 -1.04
CA LEU A 106 -6.72 5.70 -0.72
C LEU A 106 -7.44 7.03 -0.84
N THR A 107 -7.55 7.75 0.27
CA THR A 107 -8.12 9.10 0.32
C THR A 107 -7.04 10.07 0.79
N VAL A 108 -6.78 11.11 0.00
CA VAL A 108 -5.76 12.13 0.30
C VAL A 108 -6.39 13.51 0.29
N ARG A 109 -6.23 14.23 1.40
CA ARG A 109 -6.61 15.63 1.55
C ARG A 109 -5.37 16.50 1.74
N ARG A 110 -5.38 17.67 1.11
CA ARG A 110 -4.38 18.72 1.32
C ARG A 110 -5.09 20.00 1.72
N ALA A 111 -4.70 20.55 2.87
CA ALA A 111 -5.35 21.70 3.50
C ALA A 111 -6.88 21.54 3.58
N GLY A 112 -7.33 20.35 3.98
CA GLY A 112 -8.76 19.99 4.08
C GLY A 112 -9.46 19.69 2.74
N ARG A 113 -8.83 19.97 1.59
CA ARG A 113 -9.39 19.69 0.27
C ARG A 113 -9.02 18.29 -0.21
N LEU A 114 -10.01 17.50 -0.64
CA LEU A 114 -9.79 16.21 -1.30
C LEU A 114 -9.05 16.40 -2.63
N ILE A 115 -7.90 15.72 -2.79
CA ILE A 115 -7.10 15.73 -4.02
C ILE A 115 -7.04 14.36 -4.70
N LEU A 116 -7.30 13.28 -3.95
CA LEU A 116 -7.40 11.92 -4.49
C LEU A 116 -8.38 11.11 -3.64
N ASP A 117 -9.28 10.38 -4.30
CA ASP A 117 -10.04 9.28 -3.73
C ASP A 117 -10.01 8.14 -4.73
N GLN A 118 -9.27 7.08 -4.41
CA GLN A 118 -9.06 5.93 -5.28
C GLN A 118 -9.55 4.68 -4.57
N HIS A 119 -10.25 3.83 -5.31
CA HIS A 119 -10.73 2.54 -4.84
C HIS A 119 -10.34 1.47 -5.86
N THR A 120 -9.71 0.39 -5.42
CA THR A 120 -9.36 -0.76 -6.25
C THR A 120 -9.85 -2.06 -5.61
N SER A 121 -10.24 -3.03 -6.44
CA SER A 121 -10.64 -4.36 -5.98
C SER A 121 -10.11 -5.43 -6.93
N TYR A 122 -9.50 -6.46 -6.38
CA TYR A 122 -8.86 -7.54 -7.11
C TYR A 122 -9.22 -8.91 -6.54
N GLY A 123 -9.22 -9.92 -7.41
CA GLY A 123 -9.67 -11.26 -7.04
C GLY A 123 -11.19 -11.35 -7.00
N VAL A 124 -11.70 -12.58 -7.07
CA VAL A 124 -13.15 -12.85 -7.02
C VAL A 124 -13.73 -12.31 -5.69
N PRO A 125 -14.86 -11.58 -5.70
CA PRO A 125 -15.82 -11.43 -6.79
C PRO A 125 -15.66 -10.17 -7.68
N ALA A 126 -14.53 -9.45 -7.61
CA ALA A 126 -14.32 -8.31 -8.51
C ALA A 126 -14.40 -8.76 -9.98
N LEU A 127 -15.14 -8.04 -10.82
CA LEU A 127 -15.34 -8.42 -12.22
C LEU A 127 -14.16 -7.95 -13.06
N ALA A 128 -13.67 -8.82 -13.96
CA ALA A 128 -12.63 -8.51 -14.94
C ALA A 128 -11.33 -7.91 -14.35
N TRP A 129 -11.04 -8.17 -13.07
CA TRP A 129 -9.86 -7.66 -12.38
C TRP A 129 -8.54 -8.10 -13.03
N ASP A 130 -8.55 -9.24 -13.72
CA ASP A 130 -7.44 -9.81 -14.48
C ASP A 130 -7.50 -9.49 -15.99
N GLY A 131 -8.52 -8.74 -16.43
CA GLY A 131 -8.71 -8.33 -17.82
C GLY A 131 -7.69 -7.27 -18.29
N PRO A 132 -7.58 -7.04 -19.61
CA PRO A 132 -6.55 -6.18 -20.20
C PRO A 132 -6.63 -4.71 -19.79
N ALA A 133 -7.80 -4.24 -19.34
CA ALA A 133 -8.00 -2.88 -18.85
C ALA A 133 -7.58 -2.68 -17.38
N VAL A 134 -7.29 -3.77 -16.65
CA VAL A 134 -6.94 -3.75 -15.23
C VAL A 134 -5.53 -4.31 -15.05
N LEU A 135 -5.39 -5.61 -14.84
CA LEU A 135 -4.06 -6.22 -14.64
C LEU A 135 -3.52 -6.98 -15.85
N GLY A 136 -4.33 -7.27 -16.87
CA GLY A 136 -3.87 -7.99 -18.07
C GLY A 136 -3.16 -9.31 -17.76
N GLY A 137 -3.65 -10.07 -16.77
CA GLY A 137 -3.03 -11.30 -16.27
C GLY A 137 -1.78 -11.12 -15.39
N HIS A 138 -1.30 -9.89 -15.15
CA HIS A 138 -0.23 -9.63 -14.19
C HIS A 138 -0.70 -9.83 -12.75
N ARG A 139 0.23 -10.27 -11.89
CA ARG A 139 -0.05 -10.62 -10.48
C ARG A 139 0.51 -9.62 -9.48
N ALA A 140 1.09 -8.54 -9.98
CA ALA A 140 1.63 -7.47 -9.16
C ALA A 140 1.24 -6.15 -9.80
N CYS A 141 0.77 -5.23 -8.97
CA CYS A 141 0.54 -3.85 -9.33
C CYS A 141 1.05 -2.95 -8.20
N GLY A 142 1.34 -1.71 -8.54
CA GLY A 142 1.77 -0.74 -7.55
C GLY A 142 1.63 0.67 -8.06
N GLN A 143 1.71 1.61 -7.13
CA GLN A 143 1.64 3.03 -7.42
C GLN A 143 2.60 3.80 -6.50
N LEU A 144 3.01 4.96 -7.01
CA LEU A 144 3.71 5.98 -6.27
C LEU A 144 2.91 7.26 -6.35
N LEU A 145 2.59 7.81 -5.18
CA LEU A 145 1.97 9.11 -5.07
C LEU A 145 2.97 10.09 -4.46
N VAL A 146 3.25 11.16 -5.19
CA VAL A 146 4.08 12.26 -4.72
C VAL A 146 3.22 13.51 -4.60
N VAL A 147 3.17 14.09 -3.41
CA VAL A 147 2.52 15.38 -3.15
C VAL A 147 3.56 16.34 -2.64
N THR A 148 3.76 17.44 -3.37
CA THR A 148 4.71 18.51 -3.02
C THR A 148 4.01 19.86 -3.04
N PRO A 149 4.46 20.85 -2.24
CA PRO A 149 3.89 22.19 -2.25
C PRO A 149 4.10 22.93 -3.59
N GLU A 150 5.23 22.66 -4.23
CA GLU A 150 5.65 23.20 -5.52
C GLU A 150 5.57 22.11 -6.59
N PRO A 151 5.34 22.46 -7.87
CA PRO A 151 5.45 21.51 -8.96
C PRO A 151 6.86 20.90 -8.96
N HIS A 152 6.95 19.58 -8.94
CA HIS A 152 8.21 18.88 -9.15
C HIS A 152 8.16 18.16 -10.50
N SER A 153 9.19 18.32 -11.32
CA SER A 153 9.43 17.47 -12.47
C SER A 153 9.98 16.13 -11.97
N ILE A 154 9.33 15.02 -12.30
CA ILE A 154 9.95 13.70 -12.17
C ILE A 154 10.82 13.53 -13.42
N GLU A 155 12.08 13.95 -13.34
CA GLU A 155 12.98 14.01 -14.49
C GLU A 155 13.54 12.64 -14.89
N GLU A 156 13.55 11.68 -13.96
CA GLU A 156 13.99 10.30 -14.19
C GLU A 156 13.05 9.29 -13.50
N PRO A 157 12.91 8.06 -14.02
CA PRO A 157 12.17 7.01 -13.33
C PRO A 157 12.73 6.82 -11.91
N VAL A 158 11.89 7.04 -10.91
CA VAL A 158 12.28 6.79 -9.52
C VAL A 158 12.41 5.27 -9.32
N HIS A 159 13.64 4.78 -9.40
CA HIS A 159 13.95 3.38 -9.10
C HIS A 159 13.90 3.16 -7.59
N PHE A 160 12.73 2.79 -7.05
CA PHE A 160 12.65 2.25 -5.70
C PHE A 160 13.37 0.91 -5.66
N ARG A 161 14.63 0.92 -5.22
CA ARG A 161 15.36 -0.30 -4.91
C ARG A 161 14.72 -0.97 -3.69
N VAL A 162 14.00 -2.06 -3.92
CA VAL A 162 13.91 -3.12 -2.89
C VAL A 162 15.35 -3.59 -2.66
N PRO A 163 15.90 -3.58 -1.44
CA PRO A 163 17.19 -4.19 -1.19
C PRO A 163 17.12 -5.62 -1.72
N ALA A 164 17.95 -5.95 -2.71
CA ALA A 164 17.94 -7.27 -3.32
C ALA A 164 18.09 -8.31 -2.20
N MET A 165 17.05 -9.13 -2.00
CA MET A 165 17.17 -10.31 -1.15
C MET A 165 18.20 -11.19 -1.86
N ARG A 166 19.43 -11.23 -1.35
CA ARG A 166 20.48 -12.11 -1.87
C ARG A 166 19.98 -13.54 -1.71
N CYS A 167 19.42 -14.10 -2.78
CA CYS A 167 19.21 -15.52 -2.88
C CYS A 167 20.61 -16.14 -2.90
N GLY A 168 21.06 -16.60 -1.73
CA GLY A 168 22.29 -17.37 -1.63
C GLY A 168 22.13 -18.59 -2.52
N ARG A 169 22.86 -18.61 -3.64
CA ARG A 169 23.16 -19.87 -4.33
C ARG A 169 23.88 -20.74 -3.31
N ARG A 170 23.20 -21.71 -2.72
CA ARG A 170 23.90 -22.87 -2.15
C ARG A 170 24.45 -23.63 -3.35
N GLY A 171 25.76 -23.56 -3.50
CA GLY A 171 26.50 -24.39 -4.45
C GLY A 171 26.50 -25.85 -3.99
N SER A 172 26.67 -26.70 -5.01
CA SER A 172 26.85 -28.16 -5.08
C SER A 172 25.72 -29.01 -4.52
#